data_AF-A0A2V5KZH1-F1
#
_entry.id   AF-A0A2V5KZH1-F1
#
_cell.length_a   1.000
_cell.length_b   1.000
_cell.length_c   1.000
_cell.angle_alpha   90.00
_cell.angle_beta   90.00
_cell.angle_gamma   90.00
#
_symmetry.space_group_name_H-M   'P 1'
#
loop_
_entity.id
_entity.type
_entity.pdbx_description
1 polymer ?
#
loop_
_entity_poly.entity_id
_entity_poly.type
_entity_poly.pdbx_seq_one_letter_code
_entity_poly.pdbx_strand_id
1 'polypeptide(L)'
;MNHEICGHAGLAILSIIMFVVFVGLGSAAIYLRKHPGRPSPMYGIRTQATRQSPEAWTAAQVSGGRSFMWFCFAAAVPALVSFFLPLAAGTIFAIAAGVVFFVGVFVSAIVANNAANRHSDD
;
A
#
# COMPACT_ATOMS: atom_id res chain seq x y z
N MET A 1 22.19 -0.14 30.54
CA MET A 1 20.75 0.03 30.82
C MET A 1 20.07 1.11 29.96
N ASN A 2 20.56 2.36 29.89
CA ASN A 2 19.87 3.42 29.11
C ASN A 2 19.80 3.18 27.59
N HIS A 3 20.79 2.50 26.99
CA HIS A 3 20.79 2.20 25.54
C HIS A 3 19.73 1.16 25.12
N GLU A 4 19.44 0.16 25.96
CA GLU A 4 18.46 -0.88 25.63
C GLU A 4 17.02 -0.38 25.74
N ILE A 5 16.75 0.50 26.71
CA ILE A 5 15.43 1.15 26.88
C ILE A 5 15.14 2.08 25.70
N CYS A 6 16.16 2.82 25.23
CA CYS A 6 16.04 3.69 24.06
C CYS A 6 15.77 2.89 22.77
N GLY A 7 16.39 1.71 22.61
CA GLY A 7 16.16 0.82 21.48
C GLY A 7 14.74 0.23 21.42
N HIS A 8 14.19 -0.19 22.56
CA HIS A 8 12.83 -0.76 22.63
C HIS A 8 11.77 0.30 22.32
N ALA A 9 11.89 1.49 22.91
CA ALA A 9 10.96 2.59 22.67
C ALA A 9 10.98 3.03 21.19
N GLY A 10 12.16 3.12 20.58
CA GLY A 10 12.29 3.49 19.16
C GLY A 10 11.60 2.52 18.21
N LEU A 11 11.76 1.22 18.41
CA LEU A 11 11.12 0.20 17.57
C LEU A 11 9.60 0.09 17.78
N ALA A 12 9.14 0.29 19.01
CA ALA A 12 7.70 0.35 19.31
C ALA A 12 7.04 1.54 18.60
N ILE A 13 7.67 2.73 18.68
CA ILE A 13 7.20 3.94 17.98
C ILE A 13 7.20 3.71 16.46
N LEU A 14 8.28 3.15 15.90
CA LEU A 14 8.36 2.85 14.47
C LEU A 14 7.26 1.88 14.02
N SER A 15 7.00 0.83 14.80
CA SER A 15 5.95 -0.16 14.52
C SER A 15 4.56 0.48 14.47
N ILE A 16 4.25 1.35 15.44
CA ILE A 16 2.98 2.10 15.47
C ILE A 16 2.88 3.04 14.26
N ILE A 17 3.94 3.78 13.94
CA ILE A 17 3.96 4.68 12.77
C ILE A 17 3.70 3.88 11.49
N MET A 18 4.40 2.77 11.29
CA MET A 18 4.20 1.91 10.11
C MET A 18 2.78 1.36 10.05
N PHE A 19 2.23 0.89 11.17
CA PHE A 19 0.85 0.42 11.25
C PHE A 19 -0.14 1.51 10.84
N VAL A 20 -0.04 2.70 11.43
CA VAL A 20 -0.93 3.84 11.12
C VAL A 20 -0.79 4.26 9.66
N VAL A 21 0.44 4.29 9.12
CA VAL A 21 0.70 4.62 7.72
C VAL A 21 0.04 3.59 6.80
N PHE A 22 0.23 2.30 7.03
CA PHE A 22 -0.35 1.27 6.18
C PHE A 22 -1.87 1.24 6.24
N VAL A 23 -2.46 1.35 7.43
CA VAL A 23 -3.92 1.45 7.59
C VAL A 23 -4.45 2.72 6.93
N GLY A 24 -3.75 3.85 7.08
CA GLY A 24 -4.10 5.12 6.44
C GLY A 24 -4.05 5.04 4.92
N LEU A 25 -3.00 4.46 4.34
CA LEU A 25 -2.85 4.24 2.90
C LEU A 25 -3.90 3.27 2.35
N GLY A 26 -4.18 2.16 3.06
CA GLY A 26 -5.23 1.23 2.70
C GLY A 26 -6.63 1.88 2.74
N SER A 27 -6.89 2.71 3.75
CA SER A 27 -8.14 3.46 3.87
C SER A 27 -8.29 4.54 2.80
N ALA A 28 -7.20 5.25 2.48
CA ALA A 28 -7.16 6.19 1.38
C ALA A 28 -7.44 5.50 0.04
N ALA A 29 -6.92 4.28 -0.17
CA ALA A 29 -7.23 3.48 -1.35
C ALA A 29 -8.73 3.13 -1.42
N ILE A 30 -9.40 2.85 -0.31
CA ILE A 30 -10.86 2.66 -0.27
C ILE A 30 -11.59 3.94 -0.68
N TYR A 31 -11.24 5.07 -0.08
CA TYR A 31 -11.87 6.36 -0.38
C TYR A 31 -11.74 6.70 -1.87
N LEU A 32 -10.54 6.57 -2.41
CA LEU A 32 -10.25 6.86 -3.82
C LEU A 32 -10.96 5.89 -4.77
N ARG A 33 -11.16 4.62 -4.40
CA ARG A 33 -11.98 3.68 -5.20
C ARG A 33 -13.46 4.05 -5.25
N LYS A 34 -14.00 4.65 -4.19
CA LYS A 34 -15.40 5.12 -4.13
C LYS A 34 -15.64 6.41 -4.94
N HIS A 35 -14.58 7.10 -5.34
CA HIS A 35 -14.64 8.35 -6.11
C HIS A 35 -13.82 8.26 -7.41
N PRO A 36 -14.19 7.38 -8.36
CA PRO A 36 -13.40 7.09 -9.56
C PRO A 36 -13.28 8.24 -10.57
N GLY A 37 -14.13 9.27 -10.47
CA GLY A 37 -14.19 10.36 -11.45
C GLY A 37 -13.16 11.49 -11.27
N ARG A 38 -12.30 11.44 -10.24
CA ARG A 38 -11.24 12.44 -10.04
C ARG A 38 -9.88 11.80 -10.26
N PRO A 39 -9.13 12.21 -11.31
CA PRO A 39 -7.77 11.74 -11.47
C PRO A 39 -6.93 12.20 -10.28
N SER A 40 -6.69 11.28 -9.35
CA SER A 40 -5.91 11.54 -8.15
C SER A 40 -4.42 11.45 -8.49
N PRO A 41 -3.58 12.42 -8.09
CA PRO A 41 -2.13 12.33 -8.26
C PRO A 41 -1.53 11.16 -7.48
N MET A 42 -2.26 10.58 -6.51
CA MET A 42 -1.78 9.43 -5.73
C MET A 42 -1.86 8.09 -6.49
N TYR A 43 -2.69 7.98 -7.53
CA TYR A 43 -2.78 6.78 -8.38
C TYR A 43 -2.40 7.20 -9.78
N GLY A 44 -1.20 6.84 -10.25
CA GLY A 44 -0.76 7.45 -11.48
C GLY A 44 0.49 6.87 -12.10
N ILE A 45 0.47 5.58 -12.43
CA ILE A 45 1.09 5.24 -13.72
C ILE A 45 0.07 5.68 -14.77
N ARG A 46 0.20 6.93 -15.25
CA ARG A 46 -0.58 7.41 -16.40
C ARG A 46 -0.05 6.76 -17.66
N THR A 47 -0.53 5.56 -17.94
CA THR A 47 -0.29 4.84 -19.20
C THR A 47 -1.01 5.54 -20.35
N GLN A 48 -0.61 5.28 -21.60
CA GLN A 48 -1.30 5.90 -22.74
C GLN A 48 -2.80 5.62 -22.77
N ALA A 49 -3.21 4.37 -22.50
CA ALA A 49 -4.61 3.97 -22.42
C ALA A 49 -5.42 4.79 -21.38
N THR A 50 -4.88 4.94 -20.15
CA THR A 50 -5.55 5.71 -19.08
C THR A 50 -5.60 7.23 -19.32
N ARG A 51 -4.82 7.76 -20.27
CA ARG A 51 -4.88 9.17 -20.69
C ARG A 51 -5.93 9.42 -21.78
N GLN A 52 -6.27 8.38 -22.55
CA GLN A 52 -7.14 8.49 -23.71
C GLN A 52 -8.61 8.21 -23.38
N SER A 53 -8.89 7.39 -22.36
CA SER A 53 -10.26 7.05 -21.94
C SER A 53 -10.47 7.23 -20.41
N PRO A 54 -11.50 7.98 -19.98
CA PRO A 54 -11.94 8.05 -18.58
C PRO A 54 -12.39 6.70 -18.00
N GLU A 55 -12.86 5.80 -18.86
CA GLU A 55 -13.32 4.46 -18.48
C GLU A 55 -12.12 3.56 -18.19
N ALA A 56 -11.09 3.59 -19.05
CA ALA A 56 -9.82 2.90 -18.82
C ALA A 56 -9.11 3.41 -17.55
N TRP A 57 -9.21 4.71 -17.26
CA TRP A 57 -8.76 5.31 -15.99
C TRP A 57 -9.49 4.71 -14.78
N THR A 58 -10.82 4.67 -14.84
CA THR A 58 -11.67 4.15 -13.76
C THR A 58 -11.40 2.66 -13.51
N ALA A 59 -11.29 1.86 -14.57
CA ALA A 59 -10.98 0.43 -14.49
C ALA A 59 -9.62 0.17 -13.83
N ALA A 60 -8.60 0.94 -14.22
CA ALA A 60 -7.27 0.88 -13.62
C ALA A 60 -7.27 1.27 -12.13
N GLN A 61 -8.00 2.32 -11.78
CA GLN A 61 -8.11 2.81 -10.41
C GLN A 61 -8.85 1.83 -9.49
N VAL A 62 -9.96 1.24 -9.96
CA VAL A 62 -10.74 0.28 -9.16
C VAL A 62 -9.97 -1.01 -8.91
N SER A 63 -9.31 -1.54 -9.96
CA SER A 63 -8.57 -2.81 -9.91
C SER A 63 -7.24 -2.68 -9.16
N GLY A 64 -6.39 -1.72 -9.55
CA GLY A 64 -5.12 -1.43 -8.89
C GLY A 64 -5.32 -0.99 -7.45
N GLY A 65 -6.34 -0.15 -7.19
CA GLY A 65 -6.66 0.27 -5.83
C GLY A 65 -7.13 -0.86 -4.92
N ARG A 66 -7.84 -1.86 -5.48
CA ARG A 66 -8.27 -3.04 -4.71
C ARG A 66 -7.07 -3.87 -4.27
N SER A 67 -6.14 -4.12 -5.19
CA SER A 67 -4.92 -4.86 -4.87
C SER A 67 -4.10 -4.11 -3.84
N PHE A 68 -3.87 -2.80 -4.04
CA PHE A 68 -3.05 -1.99 -3.15
C PHE A 68 -3.61 -1.94 -1.73
N MET A 69 -4.93 -1.78 -1.59
CA MET A 69 -5.63 -1.84 -0.31
C MET A 69 -5.32 -3.14 0.45
N TRP A 70 -5.42 -4.30 -0.22
CA TRP A 70 -5.13 -5.59 0.42
C TRP A 70 -3.67 -5.70 0.86
N PHE A 71 -2.74 -5.22 0.05
CA PHE A 71 -1.32 -5.23 0.41
C PHE A 71 -0.99 -4.26 1.55
N CYS A 72 -1.64 -3.09 1.60
CA CYS A 72 -1.51 -2.19 2.73
C CYS A 72 -1.98 -2.84 4.03
N PHE A 73 -3.15 -3.49 4.03
CA PHE A 73 -3.63 -4.20 5.23
C PHE A 73 -2.76 -5.41 5.56
N ALA A 74 -2.27 -6.15 4.55
CA ALA A 74 -1.34 -7.25 4.76
C ALA A 74 -0.01 -6.77 5.36
N ALA A 75 0.50 -5.60 4.96
CA ALA A 75 1.71 -4.99 5.53
C ALA A 75 1.48 -4.39 6.92
N ALA A 76 0.24 -4.02 7.26
CA ALA A 76 -0.12 -3.54 8.59
C ALA A 76 -0.03 -4.65 9.65
N VAL A 77 -0.35 -5.91 9.30
CA VAL A 77 -0.29 -7.06 10.23
C VAL A 77 1.10 -7.25 10.85
N PRO A 78 2.20 -7.40 10.09
CA PRO A 78 3.53 -7.56 10.67
C PRO A 78 3.97 -6.33 11.48
N ALA A 79 3.56 -5.11 11.08
CA ALA A 79 3.83 -3.89 11.86
C ALA A 79 3.07 -3.85 13.20
N LEU A 80 1.87 -4.44 13.27
CA LEU A 80 1.14 -4.59 14.53
C LEU A 80 1.75 -5.68 15.40
N VAL A 81 2.13 -6.82 14.80
CA VAL A 81 2.73 -7.94 15.50
C VAL A 81 4.10 -7.58 16.09
N SER A 82 4.91 -6.78 15.38
CA SER A 82 6.23 -6.35 15.86
C SER A 82 6.19 -5.55 17.15
N PHE A 83 5.06 -4.89 17.46
CA PHE A 83 4.87 -4.15 18.70
C PHE A 83 4.92 -5.05 19.95
N PHE A 84 4.51 -6.31 19.83
CA PHE A 84 4.44 -7.25 20.96
C PHE A 84 5.69 -8.13 21.09
N LEU A 85 6.70 -7.92 20.23
CA LEU A 85 7.84 -8.83 20.11
C LEU A 85 9.16 -8.21 20.59
N PRO A 86 10.13 -9.04 21.00
CA PRO A 86 11.48 -8.59 21.35
C PRO A 86 12.20 -7.92 20.17
N LEU A 87 13.17 -7.06 20.48
CA LEU A 87 13.92 -6.22 19.53
C LEU A 87 14.40 -6.96 18.27
N ALA A 88 15.01 -8.14 18.44
CA ALA A 88 15.54 -8.94 17.34
C ALA A 88 14.45 -9.46 16.38
N ALA A 89 13.26 -9.77 16.91
CA ALA A 89 12.12 -10.17 16.10
C ALA A 89 11.48 -8.95 15.42
N GLY A 90 11.41 -7.80 16.09
CA GLY A 90 10.82 -6.57 15.55
C GLY A 90 11.44 -6.13 14.21
N THR A 91 12.77 -6.23 14.06
CA THR A 91 13.47 -5.90 12.81
C THR A 91 13.04 -6.80 11.64
N ILE A 92 12.86 -8.10 11.88
CA ILE A 92 12.44 -9.06 10.85
C ILE A 92 11.03 -8.71 10.35
N PHE A 93 10.12 -8.39 11.27
CA PHE A 93 8.75 -8.00 10.92
C PHE A 93 8.69 -6.65 10.20
N ALA A 94 9.53 -5.68 10.55
CA ALA A 94 9.62 -4.42 9.83
C ALA A 94 10.10 -4.61 8.38
N ILE A 95 11.12 -5.46 8.17
CA ILE A 95 11.60 -5.82 6.83
C ILE A 95 10.49 -6.54 6.05
N ALA A 96 9.82 -7.52 6.67
CA ALA A 96 8.71 -8.24 6.04
C ALA A 96 7.57 -7.30 5.63
N ALA A 97 7.19 -6.36 6.50
CA ALA A 97 6.19 -5.34 6.20
C ALA A 97 6.59 -4.49 4.99
N GLY A 98 7.86 -4.05 4.95
CA GLY A 98 8.43 -3.33 3.81
C GLY A 98 8.36 -4.12 2.50
N VAL A 99 8.78 -5.38 2.51
CA VAL A 99 8.75 -6.26 1.33
C VAL A 99 7.32 -6.45 0.82
N VAL A 100 6.37 -6.76 1.72
CA VAL A 100 4.95 -6.92 1.36
C VAL A 100 4.40 -5.64 0.75
N PHE A 101 4.75 -4.48 1.31
CA PHE A 101 4.32 -3.19 0.78
C PHE A 101 4.88 -2.93 -0.63
N PHE A 102 6.19 -3.12 -0.84
CA PHE A 102 6.80 -2.90 -2.15
C PHE A 102 6.24 -3.86 -3.21
N VAL A 103 6.16 -5.15 -2.91
CA VAL A 103 5.52 -6.14 -3.79
C VAL A 103 4.10 -5.71 -4.11
N GLY A 104 3.35 -5.23 -3.11
CA GLY A 104 2.01 -4.72 -3.30
C GLY A 104 1.90 -3.52 -4.22
N VAL A 105 2.84 -2.57 -4.13
CA VAL A 105 2.92 -1.42 -5.06
C VAL A 105 3.12 -1.92 -6.49
N PHE A 106 4.09 -2.80 -6.72
CA PHE A 106 4.39 -3.32 -8.06
C PHE A 106 3.24 -4.14 -8.65
N VAL A 107 2.67 -5.07 -7.87
CA VAL A 107 1.54 -5.91 -8.32
C VAL A 107 0.33 -5.04 -8.64
N SER A 108 0.03 -4.04 -7.80
CA SER A 108 -1.09 -3.13 -8.03
C SER A 108 -0.92 -2.29 -9.29
N ALA A 109 0.31 -1.85 -9.57
CA ALA A 109 0.67 -1.16 -10.81
C ALA A 109 0.47 -2.05 -12.06
N ILE A 110 0.91 -3.30 -12.00
CA ILE A 110 0.73 -4.27 -13.10
C ILE A 110 -0.75 -4.56 -13.34
N VAL A 111 -1.52 -4.80 -12.26
CA VAL A 111 -2.97 -5.05 -12.34
C VAL A 111 -3.69 -3.83 -12.92
N ALA A 112 -3.34 -2.62 -12.50
CA ALA A 112 -3.91 -1.39 -13.04
C ALA A 112 -3.64 -1.23 -14.54
N ASN A 113 -2.40 -1.49 -14.98
CA ASN A 113 -2.02 -1.39 -16.39
C ASN A 113 -2.75 -2.43 -17.24
N ASN A 114 -2.83 -3.68 -16.77
CA ASN A 114 -3.55 -4.74 -17.47
C ASN A 114 -5.05 -4.46 -17.57
N ALA A 115 -5.66 -3.87 -16.54
CA ALA A 115 -7.06 -3.47 -16.57
C ALA A 115 -7.32 -2.32 -17.55
N ALA A 116 -6.40 -1.35 -17.63
CA ALA A 116 -6.49 -0.24 -18.57
C ALA A 116 -6.43 -0.71 -20.03
N ASN A 117 -5.49 -1.60 -20.37
CA ASN A 117 -5.29 -2.06 -21.74
C ASN A 117 -6.47 -2.93 -22.23
N ARG A 118 -7.11 -3.70 -21.34
CA ARG A 118 -8.33 -4.45 -21.71
C ARG A 118 -9.48 -3.56 -22.13
N HIS A 119 -9.56 -2.32 -21.63
CA HIS A 119 -10.61 -1.36 -22.00
C HIS A 119 -10.24 -0.50 -23.21
N SER A 120 -9.02 -0.58 -23.74
CA SER A 120 -8.65 0.12 -24.98
C SER A 120 -8.83 -0.73 -26.23
N ASP A 121 -8.97 -2.04 -26.05
CA ASP A 121 -9.13 -3.01 -27.15
C ASP A 121 -10.61 -3.28 -27.49
N ASP A 122 -11.53 -2.79 -26.65
CA ASP A 122 -13.00 -2.83 -26.80
C ASP A 122 -13.52 -1.55 -27.47
#